data_AF-A0A7X3KXS3-F1
#
_entry.id   AF-A0A7X3KXS3-F1
#
_cell.length_a   1.000
_cell.length_b   1.000
_cell.length_c   1.000
_cell.angle_alpha   90.00
_cell.angle_beta   90.00
_cell.angle_gamma   90.00
#
_symmetry.space_group_name_H-M   'P 1'
#
loop_
_entity.id
_entity.type
_entity.pdbx_description
1 polymer ?
#
loop_
_entity_poly.entity_id
_entity_poly.type
_entity_poly.pdbx_seq_one_letter_code
_entity_poly.pdbx_strand_id
1 'polypeptide(L)'
;MKIWSVSDIDDTASYQLLLCQNALGRRYFKLLRADEQETAPLPEEHILLTQVVPNQLLKARDLHAISLAVSLSNGERFCVDAHGVWLTTQELNGLNAGAAYGAINWVTAAPPFFPDR
;
A
#
# COMPACT_ATOMS: atom_id res chain seq x y z
N MET A 1 -10.33 1.69 -9.64
CA MET A 1 -9.99 1.43 -8.22
C MET A 1 -10.44 2.65 -7.43
N LYS A 2 -11.28 2.51 -6.40
CA LYS A 2 -11.76 3.66 -5.63
C LYS A 2 -10.73 3.97 -4.53
N ILE A 3 -9.88 4.96 -4.78
CA ILE A 3 -9.08 5.61 -3.73
C ILE A 3 -10.01 6.43 -2.84
N TRP A 4 -9.57 6.76 -1.62
CA TRP A 4 -10.32 7.64 -0.72
C TRP A 4 -10.61 9.01 -1.37
N SER A 5 -11.66 9.67 -0.88
CA SER A 5 -11.97 11.05 -1.23
C SER A 5 -11.13 12.02 -0.43
N VAL A 6 -10.84 13.19 -1.00
CA VAL A 6 -10.20 14.30 -0.26
C VAL A 6 -11.04 14.70 0.95
N SER A 7 -12.37 14.61 0.83
CA SER A 7 -13.33 14.88 1.91
C SER A 7 -13.28 13.87 3.06
N ASP A 8 -12.64 12.71 2.87
CA ASP A 8 -12.47 11.71 3.93
C ASP A 8 -11.31 12.09 4.89
N ILE A 9 -10.50 13.10 4.52
CA ILE A 9 -9.32 13.55 5.28
C ILE A 9 -9.67 14.76 6.16
N ASP A 10 -9.74 14.52 7.47
CA ASP A 10 -9.82 15.53 8.52
C ASP A 10 -8.40 16.01 8.88
N ASP A 11 -8.15 17.31 8.78
CA ASP A 11 -6.82 17.88 9.08
C ASP A 11 -6.38 17.71 10.53
N THR A 12 -7.31 17.45 11.44
CA THR A 12 -7.03 17.25 12.87
C THR A 12 -6.73 15.79 13.21
N ALA A 13 -7.03 14.86 12.29
CA ALA A 13 -6.79 13.44 12.48
C ALA A 13 -5.50 12.97 11.79
N SER A 14 -4.91 11.91 12.33
CA SER A 14 -3.77 11.22 11.73
C SER A 14 -4.25 9.96 11.02
N TYR A 15 -3.64 9.66 9.88
CA TYR A 15 -4.06 8.55 9.02
C TYR A 15 -2.87 7.69 8.60
N GLN A 16 -3.15 6.42 8.37
CA GLN A 16 -2.24 5.44 7.79
C GLN A 16 -2.89 4.82 6.54
N LEU A 17 -2.07 4.20 5.71
CA LEU A 17 -2.54 3.41 4.58
C LEU A 17 -2.34 1.93 4.86
N LEU A 18 -3.42 1.19 4.71
CA LEU A 18 -3.41 -0.25 4.57
C LEU A 18 -3.06 -0.59 3.13
N LEU A 19 -2.00 -1.37 2.95
CA LEU A 19 -1.63 -2.02 1.71
C LEU A 19 -2.34 -3.38 1.70
N CYS A 20 -3.38 -3.48 0.88
CA CYS A 20 -4.25 -4.65 0.83
C CYS A 20 -4.05 -5.44 -0.46
N GLN A 21 -4.39 -6.73 -0.42
CA GLN A 21 -4.51 -7.59 -1.59
C GLN A 21 -5.74 -8.49 -1.45
N ASN A 22 -6.60 -8.51 -2.47
CA ASN A 22 -7.74 -9.43 -2.49
C ASN A 22 -7.34 -10.84 -2.97
N ALA A 23 -8.27 -11.79 -2.88
CA ALA A 23 -8.06 -13.18 -3.28
C ALA A 23 -7.69 -13.38 -4.77
N LEU A 24 -7.92 -12.38 -5.62
CA LEU A 24 -7.57 -12.39 -7.04
C LEU A 24 -6.20 -11.75 -7.33
N GLY A 25 -5.41 -11.43 -6.30
CA GLY A 25 -4.11 -10.78 -6.44
C GLY A 25 -4.19 -9.27 -6.68
N ARG A 26 -5.37 -8.65 -6.66
CA ARG A 26 -5.48 -7.20 -6.88
C ARG A 26 -5.02 -6.46 -5.64
N ARG A 27 -3.94 -5.69 -5.79
CA ARG A 27 -3.41 -4.81 -4.75
C ARG A 27 -4.06 -3.44 -4.80
N TYR A 28 -4.37 -2.91 -3.63
CA TYR A 28 -5.01 -1.61 -3.49
C TYR A 28 -4.70 -1.00 -2.11
N PHE A 29 -5.10 0.25 -1.93
CA PHE A 29 -4.92 0.99 -0.68
C PHE A 29 -6.26 1.23 0.01
N LYS A 30 -6.28 1.15 1.34
CA LYS A 30 -7.41 1.59 2.16
C LYS A 30 -6.91 2.57 3.22
N LEU A 31 -7.63 3.67 3.36
CA LEU A 31 -7.37 4.66 4.40
C LEU A 31 -7.80 4.10 5.76
N LEU A 32 -6.97 4.29 6.79
CA LEU A 32 -7.26 3.95 8.17
C LEU A 32 -6.94 5.17 9.03
N ARG A 33 -7.86 5.60 9.91
CA ARG A 33 -7.51 6.60 10.91
C ARG A 33 -6.68 5.94 12.01
N ALA A 34 -5.67 6.64 12.52
CA ALA A 34 -4.77 6.11 13.54
C ALA A 34 -5.51 5.74 14.85
N ASP A 35 -6.59 6.44 15.19
CA ASP A 35 -7.46 6.15 16.35
C ASP A 35 -8.38 4.94 16.13
N GLU A 36 -8.69 4.58 14.89
CA GLU A 36 -9.50 3.40 14.55
C GLU A 36 -8.72 2.09 14.71
N GLN A 37 -7.37 2.14 14.64
CA GLN A 37 -6.53 0.94 14.74
C GLN A 37 -6.71 0.22 16.09
N GLU A 38 -6.98 0.94 17.17
CA GLU A 38 -7.16 0.37 18.50
C GLU A 38 -8.56 -0.20 18.74
N THR A 39 -9.53 0.15 17.88
CA THR A 39 -10.96 -0.08 18.14
C THR A 39 -11.58 -1.13 17.23
N ALA A 40 -10.97 -1.42 16.08
CA ALA A 40 -11.48 -2.39 15.12
C ALA A 40 -10.39 -3.32 14.57
N PRO A 41 -10.71 -4.59 14.30
CA PRO A 41 -9.79 -5.48 13.59
C PRO A 41 -9.54 -4.96 12.18
N LEU A 42 -8.29 -5.11 11.71
CA LEU A 42 -7.93 -4.80 10.33
C LEU A 42 -8.67 -5.71 9.35
N PRO A 43 -8.95 -5.25 8.12
CA PRO A 43 -9.56 -6.08 7.08
C PRO A 43 -8.76 -7.35 6.84
N GLU A 44 -9.41 -8.47 6.52
CA GLU A 44 -8.73 -9.74 6.18
C GLU A 44 -7.75 -9.59 5.01
N GLU A 45 -8.08 -8.69 4.07
CA GLU A 45 -7.24 -8.41 2.90
C GLU A 45 -6.03 -7.49 3.19
N HIS A 46 -5.85 -7.04 4.44
CA HIS A 46 -4.67 -6.25 4.83
C HIS A 46 -3.41 -7.10 4.83
N ILE A 47 -2.36 -6.58 4.21
CA ILE A 47 -1.05 -7.23 4.14
C ILE A 47 0.01 -6.44 4.91
N LEU A 48 0.11 -5.13 4.65
CA LEU A 48 1.07 -4.24 5.28
C LEU A 48 0.41 -2.91 5.66
N LEU A 49 1.00 -2.22 6.62
CA LEU A 49 0.54 -0.93 7.11
C LEU A 49 1.66 0.09 6.98
N THR A 50 1.33 1.31 6.57
CA THR A 50 2.29 2.43 6.61
C THR A 50 2.40 3.04 8.00
N GLN A 51 3.48 3.75 8.27
CA GLN A 51 3.49 4.79 9.29
C GLN A 51 2.47 5.90 8.93
N VAL A 52 2.27 6.84 9.85
CA VAL A 52 1.36 7.97 9.64
C VAL A 52 1.77 8.73 8.38
N VAL A 53 0.79 8.94 7.48
CA VAL A 53 1.00 9.63 6.22
C VAL A 53 0.63 11.10 6.38
N PRO A 54 1.47 12.05 5.91
CA PRO A 54 1.11 13.46 5.90
C PRO A 54 -0.21 13.71 5.16
N ASN A 55 -1.16 14.39 5.83
CA ASN A 55 -2.49 14.67 5.27
C ASN A 55 -2.43 15.40 3.93
N GLN A 56 -1.44 16.28 3.71
CA GLN A 56 -1.22 16.94 2.42
C GLN A 56 -1.01 15.93 1.27
N LEU A 57 -0.24 14.86 1.51
CA LEU A 57 0.01 13.81 0.52
C LEU A 57 -1.25 12.96 0.28
N LEU A 58 -2.00 12.67 1.35
CA LEU A 58 -3.29 11.97 1.25
C LEU A 58 -4.30 12.77 0.43
N LYS A 59 -4.39 14.09 0.64
CA LYS A 59 -5.26 14.98 -0.12
C LYS A 59 -4.81 15.13 -1.58
N ALA A 60 -3.50 15.14 -1.85
CA ALA A 60 -2.96 15.09 -3.20
C ALA A 60 -3.24 13.77 -3.92
N ARG A 61 -3.49 12.68 -3.16
CA ARG A 61 -3.67 11.30 -3.65
C ARG A 61 -2.49 10.81 -4.50
N ASP A 62 -1.30 11.34 -4.22
CA ASP A 62 -0.08 10.97 -4.91
C ASP A 62 0.59 9.78 -4.21
N LEU A 63 0.22 8.58 -4.64
CA LEU A 63 0.73 7.32 -4.07
C LEU A 63 2.26 7.19 -4.27
N HIS A 64 2.81 7.75 -5.33
CA HIS A 64 4.24 7.73 -5.58
C HIS A 64 4.97 8.60 -4.55
N ALA A 65 4.53 9.85 -4.37
CA ALA A 65 5.08 10.75 -3.36
C ALA A 65 4.93 10.19 -1.94
N ILE A 66 3.81 9.53 -1.63
CA ILE A 66 3.60 8.84 -0.36
C ILE A 66 4.65 7.75 -0.15
N SER A 67 4.88 6.90 -1.15
CA SER A 67 5.86 5.81 -1.05
C SER A 67 7.31 6.28 -0.83
N LEU A 68 7.64 7.48 -1.32
CA LEU A 68 8.93 8.12 -1.07
C LEU A 68 9.02 8.73 0.34
N ALA A 69 7.94 9.36 0.79
CA ALA A 69 7.91 10.10 2.05
C ALA A 69 7.77 9.22 3.29
N VAL A 70 7.12 8.06 3.18
CA VAL A 70 6.69 7.26 4.34
C VAL A 70 7.21 5.82 4.23
N SER A 71 7.49 5.21 5.38
CA SER A 71 7.85 3.79 5.51
C SER A 71 6.68 2.95 6.00
N LEU A 72 6.80 1.63 5.87
CA LEU A 72 5.92 0.67 6.52
C LEU A 72 6.09 0.72 8.05
N SER A 73 5.10 0.23 8.80
CA SER A 73 5.11 0.22 10.27
C SER A 73 6.27 -0.61 10.85
N ASN A 74 6.79 -1.57 10.08
CA ASN A 74 7.99 -2.35 10.42
C ASN A 74 9.32 -1.62 10.07
N GLY A 75 9.25 -0.39 9.54
CA GLY A 75 10.40 0.42 9.14
C GLY A 75 10.88 0.20 7.69
N GLU A 76 10.36 -0.79 6.98
CA GLU A 76 10.75 -1.09 5.61
C GLU A 76 10.18 -0.09 4.59
N ARG A 77 10.79 -0.05 3.40
CA ARG A 77 10.30 0.73 2.27
C ARG A 77 9.41 -0.11 1.35
N PHE A 78 8.43 0.55 0.77
CA PHE A 78 7.63 0.03 -0.34
C PHE A 78 7.68 1.05 -1.50
N CYS A 79 7.34 0.61 -2.71
CA CYS A 79 7.19 1.48 -3.86
C CYS A 79 5.81 1.28 -4.49
N VAL A 80 5.40 2.25 -5.31
CA VAL A 80 4.16 2.18 -6.11
C VAL A 80 4.51 2.34 -7.58
N ASP A 81 4.01 1.43 -8.41
CA ASP A 81 4.20 1.49 -9.86
C ASP A 81 3.27 2.50 -10.54
N ALA A 82 3.39 2.64 -11.86
CA ALA A 82 2.59 3.58 -12.64
C ALA A 82 1.08 3.24 -12.65
N HIS A 83 0.69 2.02 -12.30
CA HIS A 83 -0.70 1.56 -12.23
C HIS A 83 -1.28 1.65 -10.81
N GLY A 84 -0.50 2.11 -9.83
CA GLY A 84 -0.92 2.19 -8.44
C GLY A 84 -0.78 0.87 -7.67
N VAL A 85 -0.02 -0.09 -8.19
CA VAL A 85 0.30 -1.36 -7.51
C VAL A 85 1.47 -1.13 -6.57
N TRP A 86 1.29 -1.47 -5.29
CA TRP A 86 2.37 -1.42 -4.31
C TRP A 86 3.23 -2.68 -4.37
N LEU A 87 4.53 -2.52 -4.14
CA LEU A 87 5.52 -3.60 -4.07
C LEU A 87 6.45 -3.39 -2.88
N THR A 88 6.83 -4.47 -2.21
CA THR A 88 7.90 -4.42 -1.22
C THR A 88 9.26 -4.26 -1.91
N THR A 89 10.27 -3.81 -1.16
CA THR A 89 11.64 -3.71 -1.69
C THR A 89 12.15 -5.07 -2.18
N GLN A 90 11.79 -6.16 -1.49
CA GLN A 90 12.16 -7.51 -1.88
C GLN A 90 11.54 -7.92 -3.22
N GLU A 91 10.25 -7.67 -3.41
CA GLU A 91 9.53 -7.99 -4.64
C GLU A 91 10.09 -7.19 -5.83
N LEU A 92 10.34 -5.89 -5.61
CA LEU A 92 10.93 -5.02 -6.61
C LEU A 92 12.33 -5.50 -7.03
N ASN A 93 13.17 -5.93 -6.07
CA ASN A 93 14.49 -6.46 -6.36
C ASN A 93 14.42 -7.75 -7.20
N GLY A 94 13.48 -8.64 -6.90
CA GLY A 94 13.25 -9.85 -7.69
C GLY A 94 12.87 -9.52 -9.14
N LEU A 95 11.96 -8.57 -9.34
CA LEU A 95 11.56 -8.10 -10.67
C LEU A 95 12.73 -7.47 -11.42
N ASN A 96 13.49 -6.58 -10.78
CA ASN A 96 14.63 -5.90 -11.39
C ASN A 96 15.78 -6.84 -11.74
N ALA A 97 15.94 -7.94 -11.01
CA ALA A 97 16.90 -9.00 -11.31
C ALA A 97 16.46 -9.91 -12.48
N GLY A 98 15.25 -9.70 -13.04
CA GLY A 98 14.70 -10.54 -14.10
C GLY A 98 14.30 -11.94 -13.63
N ALA A 99 14.01 -12.11 -12.33
CA ALA A 99 13.53 -13.37 -11.81
C ALA A 99 12.20 -13.76 -12.48
N ALA A 100 12.02 -15.06 -12.73
CA ALA A 100 10.75 -15.57 -13.22
C ALA A 100 9.63 -15.26 -12.21
N TYR A 101 8.43 -14.97 -12.70
CA TYR A 101 7.32 -14.48 -11.88
C TYR A 101 6.99 -15.38 -10.66
N GLY A 102 7.00 -16.70 -10.86
CA GLY A 102 6.77 -17.68 -9.79
C GLY A 102 7.95 -17.91 -8.85
N ALA A 103 9.12 -17.34 -9.15
CA ALA A 103 10.32 -17.42 -8.31
C ALA A 103 10.52 -16.19 -7.42
N ILE A 104 9.71 -15.14 -7.59
CA ILE A 104 9.73 -13.96 -6.73
C ILE A 104 9.12 -14.34 -5.37
N ASN A 105 9.80 -13.94 -4.30
CA ASN A 105 9.30 -14.14 -2.94
C ASN A 105 8.26 -13.06 -2.62
N TRP A 106 7.02 -13.32 -2.99
CA TRP A 106 5.87 -12.45 -2.74
C TRP A 106 5.55 -12.42 -1.25
N VAL A 107 5.24 -11.24 -0.71
CA VAL A 107 4.79 -11.11 0.69
C VAL A 107 3.42 -11.76 0.92
N THR A 108 2.69 -12.00 -0.17
CA THR A 108 1.37 -12.61 -0.20
C THR A 108 1.41 -14.04 -0.74
N ALA A 109 0.48 -14.89 -0.32
CA ALA A 109 0.41 -16.28 -0.79
C ALA A 109 0.15 -16.39 -2.31
N ALA A 110 -0.65 -15.48 -2.86
CA ALA A 110 -0.84 -15.33 -4.30
C ALA A 110 -0.03 -14.13 -4.80
N PRO A 111 0.58 -14.22 -6.00
CA PRO A 111 1.27 -13.08 -6.59
C PRO A 111 0.28 -11.96 -6.93
N PRO A 112 0.74 -10.70 -7.02
CA PRO A 112 -0.09 -9.60 -7.46
C PRO A 112 -0.62 -9.80 -8.89
N PHE A 113 -1.71 -9.13 -9.21
CA PHE A 113 -2.16 -8.98 -10.59
C PHE A 113 -1.60 -7.66 -11.12
N PHE A 114 -0.76 -7.74 -12.15
CA PHE A 114 -0.33 -6.57 -12.91
C PHE A 114 -1.25 -6.41 -14.14
N PRO A 115 -1.88 -5.24 -14.33
CA PRO A 115 -2.59 -4.98 -15.58
C PRO A 115 -1.62 -5.06 -16.76
N ASP A 116 -2.09 -5.60 -17.90
CA ASP A 116 -1.34 -5.58 -19.15
C ASP A 116 -1.04 -4.11 -19.56
N ARG A 117 0.17 -3.89 -20.07
CA ARG A 117 0.64 -2.57 -20.54
C ARG A 117 -0.01 -2.16 -21.87
#